data_AF-A0A3L6QU56-F1
#
_entry.id   AF-A0A3L6QU56-F1
#
_cell.length_a   1.000
_cell.length_b   1.000
_cell.length_c   1.000
_cell.angle_alpha   90.00
_cell.angle_beta   90.00
_cell.angle_gamma   90.00
#
_symmetry.space_group_name_H-M   'P 1'
#
loop_
_entity.id
_entity.type
_entity.pdbx_description
1 polymer ?
#
loop_
_entity_poly.entity_id
_entity_poly.type
_entity_poly.pdbx_seq_one_letter_code
_entity_poly.pdbx_strand_id
1 'polypeptide(L)'
;MEQQSTGADGEVPAGLGLMAAEYEQLRWTVKAHHRYAVGAGQCSSVLAQRIHAPLSAVWAIIRRFDCSQEYKHSSAAARSARTLKPATPSAPGRLHEL
;
A
#
# COMPACT_ATOMS: atom_id res chain seq x y z
N MET A 1 -15.87 18.80 19.20
CA MET A 1 -14.93 17.88 19.85
C MET A 1 -13.84 17.61 18.83
N GLU A 2 -12.83 18.48 18.82
CA GLU A 2 -11.77 18.47 17.82
C GLU A 2 -10.74 17.43 18.25
N GLN A 3 -10.79 16.25 17.65
CA GLN A 3 -9.68 15.31 17.74
C GLN A 3 -8.66 15.70 16.68
N GLN A 4 -7.93 16.75 17.00
CA GLN A 4 -6.71 17.14 16.33
C GLN A 4 -5.68 16.03 16.58
N SER A 5 -5.61 15.05 15.69
CA SER A 5 -4.50 14.10 15.69
C SER A 5 -3.28 14.85 15.19
N THR A 6 -2.61 15.50 16.13
CA THR A 6 -1.27 16.07 16.00
C THR A 6 -0.40 15.02 15.33
N GLY A 7 0.29 15.40 14.24
CA GLY A 7 1.27 14.53 13.63
C GLY A 7 2.24 14.04 14.70
N ALA A 8 2.14 12.77 15.06
CA ALA A 8 3.01 12.15 16.02
C ALA A 8 4.41 12.08 15.39
N ASP A 9 5.19 13.10 15.67
CA ASP A 9 6.60 13.16 15.34
C ASP A 9 7.34 12.23 16.33
N GLY A 10 7.54 10.97 15.93
CA GLY A 10 8.47 10.06 16.59
C GLY A 10 7.89 8.94 17.48
N GLU A 11 6.57 8.81 17.62
CA GLU A 11 5.98 7.67 18.34
C GLU A 11 5.81 6.48 17.37
N VAL A 12 6.42 5.33 17.70
CA VAL A 12 6.19 4.09 16.94
C VAL A 12 4.71 3.74 17.05
N PRO A 13 3.96 3.62 15.94
CA PRO A 13 2.56 3.26 16.02
C PRO A 13 2.43 1.90 16.71
N ALA A 14 1.71 1.87 17.84
CA ALA A 14 1.56 0.69 18.66
C ALA A 14 1.03 -0.50 17.84
N GLY A 15 1.68 -1.66 17.97
CA GLY A 15 1.25 -2.89 17.29
C GLY A 15 1.85 -3.14 15.90
N LEU A 16 2.79 -2.32 15.42
CA LEU A 16 3.45 -2.58 14.12
C LEU A 16 4.39 -3.80 14.12
N GLY A 17 4.76 -4.35 15.28
CA GLY A 17 5.72 -5.45 15.39
C GLY A 17 7.16 -5.08 15.00
N LEU A 18 7.48 -3.78 14.94
CA LEU A 18 8.81 -3.25 14.64
C LEU A 18 9.52 -2.76 15.92
N MET A 19 10.84 -2.84 15.93
CA MET A 19 11.65 -2.16 16.94
C MET A 19 11.71 -0.65 16.65
N ALA A 20 11.87 0.19 17.67
CA ALA A 20 11.93 1.64 17.51
C ALA A 20 13.00 2.11 16.52
N ALA A 21 14.18 1.48 16.57
CA ALA A 21 15.28 1.79 15.64
C ALA A 21 14.95 1.48 14.17
N GLU A 22 14.09 0.49 13.90
CA GLU A 22 13.67 0.16 12.54
C GLU A 22 12.63 1.15 12.04
N TYR A 23 11.69 1.53 12.91
CA TYR A 23 10.70 2.54 12.58
C TYR A 23 11.36 3.89 12.27
N GLU A 24 12.39 4.30 13.01
CA GLU A 24 13.11 5.55 12.73
C GLU A 24 13.75 5.56 11.33
N GLN A 25 14.25 4.41 10.84
CA GLN A 25 14.77 4.31 9.48
C GLN A 25 13.66 4.43 8.43
N LEU A 26 12.45 3.93 8.73
CA LEU A 26 11.30 3.91 7.82
C LEU A 26 10.43 5.18 7.92
N ARG A 27 10.61 6.02 8.95
CA ARG A 27 9.71 7.13 9.30
C ARG A 27 9.41 8.06 8.12
N TRP A 28 10.42 8.35 7.30
CA TRP A 28 10.27 9.23 6.15
C TRP A 28 9.42 8.59 5.05
N THR A 29 9.65 7.31 4.75
CA THR A 29 8.85 6.52 3.80
C THR A 29 7.40 6.40 4.26
N VAL A 30 7.18 6.15 5.55
CA VAL A 30 5.82 6.08 6.14
C VAL A 30 5.11 7.44 5.99
N LYS A 31 5.78 8.55 6.36
CA LYS A 31 5.23 9.90 6.23
C LYS A 31 4.91 10.26 4.77
N ALA A 32 5.76 9.83 3.82
CA ALA A 32 5.60 10.16 2.39
C ALA A 32 4.53 9.33 1.68
N HIS A 33 4.39 8.04 2.02
CA HIS A 33 3.59 7.09 1.23
C HIS A 33 2.40 6.48 1.97
N HIS A 34 2.33 6.63 3.31
CA HIS A 34 1.29 5.98 4.12
C HIS A 34 0.48 6.99 4.95
N ARG A 35 0.42 8.25 4.51
CA ARG A 35 -0.43 9.29 5.11
C ARG A 35 -1.67 9.53 4.26
N TYR A 36 -2.84 9.28 4.85
CA TYR A 36 -4.14 9.41 4.19
C TYR A 36 -5.01 10.43 4.91
N ALA A 37 -5.82 11.18 4.15
CA ALA A 37 -6.89 11.99 4.72
C ALA A 37 -8.09 11.08 5.03
N VAL A 38 -8.46 10.96 6.30
CA VAL A 38 -9.51 10.04 6.75
C VAL A 38 -10.75 10.84 7.16
N GLY A 39 -11.85 10.66 6.43
CA GLY A 39 -13.13 11.32 6.69
C GLY A 39 -14.00 10.59 7.72
N ALA A 40 -15.18 11.15 8.01
CA ALA A 40 -16.16 10.52 8.89
C ALA A 40 -16.60 9.14 8.34
N GLY A 41 -16.54 8.11 9.18
CA GLY A 41 -16.86 6.73 8.79
C GLY A 41 -15.75 6.00 8.04
N GLN A 42 -14.56 6.60 7.89
CA GLN A 42 -13.39 5.96 7.29
C GLN A 42 -12.35 5.63 8.37
N CYS A 43 -11.52 4.63 8.09
CA CYS A 43 -10.38 4.24 8.92
C CYS A 43 -9.16 3.99 8.02
N SER A 44 -7.96 4.27 8.53
CA SER A 44 -6.70 3.86 7.92
C SER A 44 -5.83 3.16 8.95
N SER A 45 -5.15 2.09 8.54
CA SER A 45 -4.15 1.40 9.35
C SER A 45 -2.88 1.17 8.54
N VAL A 46 -1.74 1.07 9.24
CA VAL A 46 -0.45 0.71 8.66
C VAL A 46 -0.03 -0.63 9.28
N LEU A 47 0.42 -1.55 8.44
CA LEU A 47 0.92 -2.86 8.86
C LEU A 47 2.36 -3.01 8.38
N ALA A 48 3.20 -3.64 9.19
CA ALA A 48 4.57 -3.99 8.82
C ALA A 48 4.78 -5.50 9.00
N GLN A 49 5.54 -6.09 8.09
CA GLN A 49 5.90 -7.51 8.14
C GLN A 49 7.36 -7.65 7.75
N ARG A 50 8.16 -8.27 8.62
CA ARG A 50 9.55 -8.60 8.31
C ARG A 50 9.58 -9.83 7.41
N ILE A 51 10.35 -9.74 6.33
CA ILE A 51 10.53 -10.83 5.37
C ILE A 51 12.03 -11.12 5.29
N HIS A 52 12.42 -12.37 5.55
CA HIS A 52 13.82 -12.81 5.46
C HIS A 52 14.16 -13.21 4.01
N ALA A 53 14.16 -12.24 3.10
CA ALA A 53 14.48 -12.44 1.69
C ALA A 53 15.11 -11.19 1.07
N PRO A 54 15.85 -11.31 -0.04
CA PRO A 54 16.37 -10.15 -0.76
C PRO A 54 15.25 -9.23 -1.25
N LEU A 55 15.48 -7.92 -1.20
CA LEU A 55 14.53 -6.89 -1.66
C LEU A 55 14.08 -7.12 -3.11
N SER A 56 15.00 -7.56 -3.98
CA SER A 56 14.70 -7.85 -5.39
C SER A 56 13.64 -8.95 -5.55
N ALA A 57 13.70 -10.01 -4.73
CA ALA A 57 12.74 -11.10 -4.76
C ALA A 57 11.36 -10.64 -4.26
N VAL A 58 11.34 -9.90 -3.14
CA VAL A 58 10.11 -9.34 -2.57
C VAL A 58 9.44 -8.38 -3.55
N TRP A 59 10.22 -7.46 -4.14
CA TRP A 59 9.71 -6.47 -5.08
C TRP A 59 9.20 -7.10 -6.38
N ALA A 60 9.84 -8.15 -6.87
CA ALA A 60 9.39 -8.90 -8.05
C ALA A 60 7.98 -9.50 -7.87
N ILE A 61 7.60 -9.85 -6.64
CA ILE A 61 6.27 -10.36 -6.31
C ILE A 61 5.27 -9.21 -6.14
N ILE A 62 5.59 -8.22 -5.29
CA ILE A 62 4.66 -7.12 -4.93
C ILE A 62 4.26 -6.27 -6.14
N ARG A 63 5.15 -6.07 -7.11
CA ARG A 63 4.86 -5.26 -8.31
C ARG A 63 3.96 -5.96 -9.34
N ARG A 64 3.72 -7.28 -9.21
CA ARG A 64 2.89 -8.06 -10.14
C ARG A 64 1.43 -7.99 -9.73
N PHE A 65 0.79 -6.86 -10.04
CA PHE A 65 -0.65 -6.68 -9.83
C PHE A 65 -1.49 -7.73 -10.57
N ASP A 66 -1.00 -8.25 -11.70
CA ASP A 66 -1.67 -9.30 -12.48
C ASP A 66 -1.73 -10.68 -11.80
N CYS A 67 -0.91 -10.90 -10.78
CA CYS A 67 -0.80 -12.19 -10.07
C CYS A 67 -0.96 -12.01 -8.55
N SER A 68 -1.91 -11.15 -8.14
CA SER A 68 -2.12 -10.84 -6.72
C SER A 68 -2.52 -12.06 -5.87
N GLN A 69 -3.00 -13.13 -6.49
CA GLN A 69 -3.38 -14.40 -5.84
C GLN A 69 -2.19 -15.07 -5.15
N GLU A 70 -0.98 -14.85 -5.66
CA GLU A 70 0.24 -15.54 -5.21
C GLU A 70 0.67 -15.11 -3.81
N TYR A 71 0.31 -13.89 -3.39
CA TYR A 71 0.71 -13.33 -2.09
C TYR A 71 -0.46 -12.87 -1.23
N LYS A 72 -1.67 -12.73 -1.80
CA LYS A 72 -2.88 -12.37 -1.06
C LYS A 72 -3.80 -13.57 -0.97
N HIS A 73 -4.13 -13.97 0.26
CA HIS A 73 -5.15 -14.99 0.52
C HIS A 73 -6.56 -14.40 0.31
N SER A 74 -6.91 -14.06 -0.94
CA SER A 74 -8.25 -13.62 -1.31
C SER A 74 -8.95 -14.67 -2.16
N SER A 75 -10.21 -14.94 -1.86
CA SER A 75 -11.06 -15.93 -2.55
C SER A 75 -11.54 -15.51 -3.95
N ALA A 76 -11.08 -14.38 -4.51
CA ALA A 76 -11.53 -13.87 -5.81
C ALA A 76 -10.36 -13.60 -6.77
N ALA A 77 -10.35 -14.30 -7.90
CA ALA A 77 -9.34 -14.23 -8.96
C ALA A 77 -9.36 -12.89 -9.73
N ALA A 78 -8.27 -12.13 -9.70
CA ALA A 78 -8.04 -10.98 -10.57
C ALA A 78 -7.61 -11.49 -11.97
N ARG A 79 -8.55 -11.59 -12.90
CA ARG A 79 -8.23 -11.87 -14.32
C ARG A 79 -7.68 -10.60 -14.97
N SER A 80 -6.37 -10.55 -15.19
CA SER A 80 -5.79 -9.54 -16.07
C SER A 80 -6.05 -9.94 -17.52
N ALA A 81 -7.09 -9.36 -18.12
CA ALA A 81 -7.42 -9.56 -19.51
C ALA A 81 -6.34 -8.88 -20.37
N ARG A 82 -5.32 -9.64 -20.80
CA ARG A 82 -4.49 -9.23 -21.93
C ARG A 82 -5.32 -9.35 -23.21
N THR A 83 -6.17 -8.37 -23.46
CA THR A 83 -6.65 -8.09 -24.81
C THR A 83 -5.64 -7.15 -25.46
N LEU A 84 -4.70 -7.73 -26.21
CA LEU A 84 -3.98 -6.98 -27.25
C LEU A 84 -5.02 -6.46 -28.26
N LYS A 85 -5.50 -5.23 -28.07
CA LYS A 85 -6.12 -4.46 -29.15
C LYS A 85 -5.08 -3.48 -29.70
N PRO A 86 -4.94 -3.36 -31.04
CA PRO A 86 -3.99 -2.44 -31.65
C PRO A 86 -4.34 -0.98 -31.32
N ALA A 87 -3.28 -0.19 -31.18
CA ALA A 87 -3.25 1.12 -30.56
C ALA A 87 -4.20 2.15 -31.20
N THR A 88 -4.97 2.80 -30.34
CA THR A 88 -5.49 4.16 -30.56
C THR A 88 -4.92 5.02 -29.44
N PRO A 89 -4.30 6.18 -29.73
CA PRO A 89 -3.71 7.01 -28.68
C PRO A 89 -4.82 7.59 -27.79
N SER A 90 -4.99 7.01 -26.60
CA SER A 90 -5.98 7.45 -25.62
C SER A 90 -5.36 8.47 -24.68
N ALA A 91 -5.96 9.65 -24.61
CA ALA A 91 -5.60 10.72 -23.68
C ALA A 91 -5.80 10.28 -22.21
N PRO A 92 -4.97 10.74 -21.27
CA PRO A 92 -5.05 10.34 -19.86
C PRO A 92 -6.31 10.90 -19.19
N GLY A 93 -7.02 10.05 -18.43
CA GLY A 93 -7.95 10.53 -17.39
C GLY A 93 -9.42 10.12 -17.49
N ARG A 94 -9.76 8.92 -17.99
CA ARG A 94 -11.13 8.40 -17.83
C ARG A 94 -11.17 7.17 -16.93
N LEU A 95 -11.57 7.38 -15.67
CA LEU A 95 -11.99 6.32 -14.77
C LEU A 95 -13.28 5.70 -15.31
N HIS A 96 -13.37 4.37 -15.29
CA HIS A 96 -14.59 3.61 -15.61
C HIS A 96 -15.42 3.57 -14.33
N GLU A 97 -16.49 4.36 -14.28
CA GLU A 97 -17.48 4.32 -13.22
C GLU A 97 -18.47 3.18 -13.54
N LEU A 98 -18.67 2.26 -12.59
CA LEU A 98 -19.79 1.32 -12.53
C LEU A 98 -20.65 1.69 -11.32
#